data_AF-A0A6L2JQ90-F1
#
_entry.id   AF-A0A6L2JQ90-F1
#
_cell.length_a   1.000
_cell.length_b   1.000
_cell.length_c   1.000
_cell.angle_alpha   90.00
_cell.angle_beta   90.00
_cell.angle_gamma   90.00
#
_symmetry.space_group_name_H-M   'P 1'
#
loop_
_entity.id
_entity.type
_entity.pdbx_description
1 polymer ?
#
loop_
_entity_poly.entity_id
_entity_poly.type
_entity_poly.pdbx_seq_one_letter_code
_entity_poly.pdbx_strand_id
1 'polypeptide(L)'
;MTTAVLSGDTTRKLPRPGRGGVVSLGLTSEESRIRAISEIVNNMIEQSHNGENVDLNALKSAACRKYGLSRAPKLVEMIAALPDNEREVLLPKLRAKPVRTASGIAVVAVMSKPHRCPHIATTGNICVYCPGGPDSDFEYSTQSYTGYEPTSMRAIRARGAHRSVIGLFGLLG
;
A
#
# COMPACT_ATOMS: atom_id res chain seq x y z
N MET A 1 20.08 -24.20 51.47
CA MET A 1 19.83 -24.25 50.01
C MET A 1 19.56 -22.84 49.53
N THR A 2 20.58 -22.23 48.94
CA THR A 2 20.61 -20.87 48.41
C THR A 2 20.08 -20.87 46.98
N THR A 3 18.99 -20.14 46.71
CA THR A 3 18.53 -19.86 45.35
C THR A 3 18.69 -18.36 45.08
N ALA A 4 19.68 -18.03 44.26
CA ALA A 4 19.87 -16.72 43.69
C ALA A 4 18.78 -16.47 42.64
N VAL A 5 17.97 -15.42 42.84
CA VAL A 5 17.06 -14.90 41.81
C VAL A 5 17.88 -13.99 40.91
N LEU A 6 18.19 -14.47 39.71
CA LEU A 6 18.90 -13.72 38.68
C LEU A 6 17.99 -12.60 38.16
N SER A 7 18.59 -11.41 38.12
CA SER A 7 18.03 -10.12 37.73
C SER A 7 17.37 -10.15 36.35
N GLY A 8 16.17 -9.59 36.26
CA GLY A 8 15.47 -9.36 35.00
C GLY A 8 16.27 -8.46 34.06
N ASP A 9 16.48 -8.96 32.85
CA ASP A 9 17.19 -8.27 31.78
C ASP A 9 16.35 -7.06 31.32
N THR A 10 16.70 -5.88 31.82
CA THR A 10 16.10 -4.63 31.37
C THR A 10 16.52 -4.42 29.92
N THR A 11 15.59 -4.67 28.98
CA THR A 11 15.74 -4.33 27.56
C THR A 11 16.02 -2.82 27.44
N ARG A 12 17.31 -2.47 27.36
CA ARG A 12 17.76 -1.08 27.14
C ARG A 12 17.25 -0.64 25.77
N LYS A 13 16.20 0.18 25.76
CA LYS A 13 15.70 0.84 24.55
C LYS A 13 16.84 1.62 23.92
N LEU A 14 17.26 1.22 22.71
CA LEU A 14 18.30 1.91 21.95
C LEU A 14 17.90 3.38 21.73
N PRO A 15 18.81 4.36 21.97
CA PRO A 15 18.50 5.78 21.91
C PRO A 15 18.07 6.17 20.50
N ARG A 16 16.99 6.94 20.34
CA ARG A 16 16.42 7.38 19.04
C ARG A 16 17.51 7.98 18.14
N PRO A 17 17.50 7.75 16.81
CA PRO A 17 18.46 8.41 15.93
C PRO A 17 18.08 9.90 15.85
N GLY A 18 18.77 10.72 16.62
CA GLY A 18 18.56 12.16 16.66
C GLY A 18 19.84 12.85 17.06
N ARG A 19 20.42 13.59 16.10
CA ARG A 19 21.32 14.77 16.14
C ARG A 19 22.43 14.90 17.22
N GLY A 20 22.62 13.96 18.13
CA GLY A 20 23.60 14.03 19.21
C GLY A 20 24.32 12.70 19.37
N GLY A 21 25.62 12.69 19.08
CA GLY A 21 26.51 11.54 19.26
C GLY A 21 26.87 10.85 17.95
N VAL A 22 27.63 11.55 17.10
CA VAL A 22 28.32 10.90 15.99
C VAL A 22 29.79 10.82 16.34
N VAL A 23 30.33 9.60 16.38
CA VAL A 23 31.76 9.36 16.28
C VAL A 23 32.12 9.65 14.83
N SER A 24 32.68 10.83 14.55
CA SER A 24 33.24 11.10 13.24
C SER A 24 34.48 10.24 13.06
N LEU A 25 34.31 9.03 12.51
CA LEU A 25 35.38 8.43 11.73
C LEU A 25 35.76 9.52 10.71
N GLY A 26 36.97 10.07 10.75
CA GLY A 26 37.41 11.25 10.00
C GLY A 26 37.42 11.10 8.47
N LEU A 27 36.29 10.68 7.91
CA LEU A 27 35.99 10.46 6.50
C LEU A 27 35.13 11.58 5.97
N THR A 28 35.19 11.76 4.65
CA THR A 28 34.31 12.69 3.96
C THR A 28 32.84 12.23 4.09
N SER A 29 31.92 13.19 3.96
CA SER A 29 30.47 12.92 4.04
C SER A 29 30.02 11.86 3.01
N GLU A 30 30.63 11.86 1.83
CA GLU A 30 30.28 10.93 0.75
C GLU A 30 30.81 9.51 1.00
N GLU A 31 32.06 9.37 1.46
CA GLU A 31 32.62 8.05 1.79
C GLU A 31 31.85 7.38 2.94
N SER A 32 31.45 8.16 3.94
CA SER A 32 30.63 7.70 5.06
C SER A 32 29.26 7.18 4.57
N ARG A 33 28.70 7.83 3.55
CA ARG A 33 27.43 7.43 2.94
C ARG A 33 27.55 6.15 2.12
N ILE A 34 28.59 6.03 1.31
CA ILE A 34 28.83 4.82 0.49
C ILE A 34 29.03 3.60 1.39
N ARG A 35 29.84 3.73 2.45
CA ARG A 35 30.08 2.66 3.42
C ARG A 35 28.81 2.26 4.17
N ALA A 36 28.00 3.24 4.56
CA ALA A 36 26.72 2.96 5.20
C ALA A 36 25.75 2.21 4.28
N ILE A 37 25.67 2.58 3.00
CA ILE A 37 24.82 1.88 2.03
C ILE A 37 25.29 0.44 1.84
N SER A 38 26.60 0.22 1.70
CA SER A 38 27.17 -1.13 1.58
C SER A 38 26.88 -1.99 2.81
N GLU A 39 27.02 -1.45 4.03
CA GLU A 39 26.69 -2.18 5.26
C GLU A 39 25.19 -2.51 5.37
N ILE A 40 24.30 -1.59 4.96
CA ILE A 40 22.86 -1.85 4.95
C ILE A 40 22.52 -2.96 3.96
N VAL A 41 23.15 -2.95 2.78
CA VAL A 41 22.93 -3.98 1.75
C VAL A 41 23.42 -5.34 2.24
N ASN A 42 24.65 -5.45 2.76
CA ASN A 42 25.18 -6.73 3.24
C ASN A 42 24.32 -7.35 4.35
N ASN A 43 23.88 -6.53 5.33
CA ASN A 43 22.97 -7.00 6.38
C ASN A 43 21.61 -7.46 5.82
N MET A 44 21.12 -6.81 4.76
CA MET A 44 19.86 -7.20 4.09
C MET A 44 19.99 -8.56 3.38
N ILE A 45 21.13 -8.79 2.75
CA ILE A 45 21.47 -10.05 2.07
C ILE A 45 21.50 -11.19 3.10
N GLU A 46 22.27 -11.00 4.19
CA GLU A 46 22.41 -11.99 5.26
C GLU A 46 21.05 -12.34 5.90
N GLN A 47 20.24 -11.33 6.23
CA GLN A 47 18.89 -11.55 6.79
C GLN A 47 17.95 -12.23 5.80
N SER A 48 18.07 -11.93 4.50
CA SER A 48 17.25 -12.58 3.47
C SER A 48 17.64 -14.05 3.28
N HIS A 49 18.94 -14.37 3.37
CA HIS A 49 19.42 -15.75 3.33
C HIS A 49 19.00 -16.56 4.56
N ASN A 50 18.90 -15.90 5.72
CA ASN A 50 18.42 -16.50 6.97
C ASN A 50 16.89 -16.62 7.05
N GLY A 51 16.15 -16.08 6.07
CA GLY A 51 14.69 -16.15 6.03
C GLY A 51 13.97 -15.28 7.07
N GLU A 52 14.66 -14.34 7.71
CA GLU A 52 14.09 -13.45 8.73
C GLU A 52 13.36 -12.25 8.12
N ASN A 53 12.48 -11.63 8.92
CA ASN A 53 11.79 -10.41 8.51
C ASN A 53 12.78 -9.23 8.53
N VAL A 54 13.07 -8.66 7.36
CA VAL A 54 14.03 -7.57 7.22
C VAL A 54 13.41 -6.24 7.68
N ASP A 55 13.74 -5.81 8.90
CA ASP A 55 13.37 -4.51 9.43
C ASP A 55 14.24 -3.37 8.86
N LEU A 56 13.86 -2.88 7.66
CA LEU A 56 14.58 -1.82 6.95
C LEU A 56 14.77 -0.54 7.78
N ASN A 57 13.82 -0.19 8.64
CA ASN A 57 13.89 1.01 9.47
C ASN A 57 14.93 0.88 10.60
N ALA A 58 15.09 -0.31 11.16
CA ALA A 58 16.09 -0.59 12.18
C ALA A 58 17.50 -0.56 11.57
N LEU A 59 17.70 -1.23 10.43
CA LEU A 59 18.96 -1.24 9.69
C LEU A 59 19.41 0.17 9.29
N LYS A 60 18.50 0.97 8.73
CA LYS A 60 18.78 2.38 8.39
C LYS A 60 19.19 3.18 9.62
N SER A 61 18.47 3.02 10.73
CA SER A 61 18.75 3.75 11.95
C SER A 61 20.10 3.38 12.56
N ALA A 62 20.46 2.10 12.54
CA ALA A 62 21.75 1.61 13.02
C ALA A 62 22.91 2.17 12.18
N ALA A 63 22.83 2.06 10.85
CA ALA A 63 23.84 2.58 9.94
C ALA A 63 23.97 4.12 10.01
N CYS A 64 22.85 4.84 10.12
CA CYS A 64 22.87 6.30 10.25
C CYS A 64 23.55 6.75 11.56
N ARG A 65 23.39 5.99 12.65
CA ARG A 65 24.09 6.27 13.92
C ARG A 65 25.58 5.96 13.83
N LYS A 66 25.95 4.84 13.21
CA LYS A 66 27.33 4.38 13.09
C LYS A 66 28.20 5.31 12.24
N TYR A 67 27.65 5.79 11.13
CA TYR A 67 28.35 6.67 10.17
C TYR A 67 27.99 8.14 10.30
N GLY A 68 27.07 8.49 11.22
CA GLY A 68 26.70 9.87 11.47
C GLY A 68 26.02 10.61 10.33
N LEU A 69 25.18 9.90 9.59
CA LEU A 69 24.49 10.46 8.44
C LEU A 69 23.43 11.48 8.85
N SER A 70 23.51 12.69 8.29
CA SER A 70 22.51 13.75 8.48
C SER A 70 21.15 13.39 7.89
N ARG A 71 21.15 12.57 6.82
CA ARG A 71 19.97 12.10 6.11
C ARG A 71 20.08 10.61 5.85
N ALA A 72 19.00 9.88 6.10
CA ALA A 72 18.93 8.46 5.78
C ALA A 72 19.07 8.22 4.26
N PRO A 73 19.77 7.14 3.84
CA PRO A 73 19.92 6.80 2.44
C PRO A 73 18.56 6.50 1.80
N LYS A 74 18.38 6.94 0.55
CA LYS A 74 17.13 6.71 -0.19
C LYS A 74 17.02 5.24 -0.57
N LEU A 75 15.79 4.75 -0.67
CA LEU A 75 15.55 3.37 -1.15
C LEU A 75 16.12 3.15 -2.56
N VAL A 76 16.09 4.16 -3.42
CA VAL A 76 16.67 4.11 -4.78
C VAL A 76 18.19 3.86 -4.75
N GLU A 77 18.89 4.49 -3.81
CA GLU A 77 20.35 4.34 -3.66
C GLU A 77 20.71 2.94 -3.15
N MET A 78 19.88 2.37 -2.27
CA MET A 78 20.04 0.99 -1.82
C MET A 78 19.75 -0.01 -2.95
N ILE A 79 18.70 0.22 -3.75
CA ILE A 79 18.38 -0.63 -4.90
C ILE A 79 19.50 -0.57 -5.95
N ALA A 80 20.17 0.57 -6.13
CA ALA A 80 21.29 0.70 -7.05
C ALA A 80 22.54 -0.05 -6.58
N ALA A 81 22.73 -0.22 -5.27
CA ALA A 81 23.89 -0.90 -4.68
C ALA A 81 23.71 -2.43 -4.53
N LEU A 82 22.54 -2.98 -4.88
CA LEU A 82 22.30 -4.42 -4.82
C LEU A 82 23.04 -5.17 -5.94
N PRO A 83 23.68 -6.32 -5.63
CA PRO A 83 24.22 -7.20 -6.66
C PRO A 83 23.08 -7.82 -7.48
N ASP A 84 23.31 -8.00 -8.79
CA ASP A 84 22.28 -8.46 -9.72
C ASP A 84 21.72 -9.86 -9.37
N ASN A 85 22.56 -10.72 -8.78
CA ASN A 85 22.18 -12.07 -8.35
C ASN A 85 21.08 -12.10 -7.28
N GLU A 86 20.96 -11.05 -6.46
CA GLU A 86 20.00 -11.00 -5.35
C GLU A 86 18.88 -10.00 -5.58
N ARG A 87 19.01 -9.19 -6.63
CA ARG A 87 18.03 -8.18 -7.04
C ARG A 87 16.65 -8.80 -7.25
N GLU A 88 16.55 -9.99 -7.83
CA GLU A 88 15.25 -10.64 -8.09
C GLU A 88 14.50 -11.05 -6.81
N VAL A 89 15.22 -11.48 -5.78
CA VAL A 89 14.64 -11.92 -4.51
C VAL A 89 14.27 -10.74 -3.62
N LEU A 90 15.08 -9.68 -3.64
CA LEU A 90 14.94 -8.53 -2.75
C LEU A 90 14.02 -7.43 -3.31
N LEU A 91 13.96 -7.23 -4.62
CA LEU A 91 13.08 -6.23 -5.24
C LEU A 91 11.59 -6.36 -4.85
N PRO A 92 10.96 -7.55 -4.86
CA PRO A 92 9.57 -7.67 -4.46
C PRO A 92 9.36 -7.39 -2.97
N LYS A 93 10.35 -7.64 -2.11
CA LYS A 93 10.31 -7.30 -0.67
C LYS A 93 10.48 -5.80 -0.41
N LEU A 94 11.29 -5.13 -1.23
CA LEU A 94 11.60 -3.71 -1.12
C LEU A 94 10.56 -2.80 -1.81
N ARG A 95 9.82 -3.32 -2.79
CA ARG A 95 8.72 -2.59 -3.42
C ARG A 95 7.60 -2.39 -2.42
N ALA A 96 7.20 -1.13 -2.25
CA ALA A 96 6.02 -0.80 -1.46
C ALA A 96 4.83 -1.60 -1.99
N LYS A 97 4.08 -2.24 -1.08
CA LYS A 97 2.85 -2.96 -1.42
C LYS A 97 1.95 -1.98 -2.19
N PRO A 98 1.40 -2.38 -3.36
CA PRO A 98 0.57 -1.47 -4.14
C PRO A 98 -0.57 -0.96 -3.28
N VAL A 99 -0.53 0.33 -2.96
CA VAL A 99 -1.57 1.00 -2.19
C VAL A 99 -2.71 1.34 -3.12
N ARG A 100 -3.90 0.82 -2.80
CA ARG A 100 -5.09 0.90 -3.65
C ARG A 100 -5.56 2.35 -3.86
N THR A 101 -5.35 3.22 -2.88
CA THR A 101 -5.55 4.67 -2.95
C THR A 101 -4.58 5.42 -2.04
N ALA A 102 -4.10 6.60 -2.46
CA ALA A 102 -3.16 7.41 -1.67
C ALA A 102 -3.75 7.93 -0.34
N SER A 103 -5.08 8.02 -0.24
CA SER A 103 -5.81 8.50 0.94
C SER A 103 -6.44 7.41 1.80
N GLY A 104 -6.38 6.13 1.39
CA GLY A 104 -7.02 5.00 2.09
C GLY A 104 -8.54 4.92 1.94
N ILE A 105 -9.18 5.84 1.22
CA ILE A 105 -10.62 5.81 0.93
C ILE A 105 -10.83 5.15 -0.44
N ALA A 106 -11.73 4.17 -0.53
CA ALA A 106 -12.14 3.55 -1.78
C ALA A 106 -13.60 3.92 -2.07
N VAL A 107 -13.84 4.68 -3.15
CA VAL A 107 -15.18 5.05 -3.58
C VAL A 107 -15.79 3.89 -4.37
N VAL A 108 -16.89 3.33 -3.87
CA VAL A 108 -17.62 2.24 -4.51
C VAL A 108 -19.00 2.75 -4.94
N ALA A 109 -19.26 2.73 -6.24
CA ALA A 109 -20.56 3.07 -6.81
C ALA A 109 -21.31 1.79 -7.17
N VAL A 110 -22.57 1.68 -6.71
CA VAL A 110 -23.47 0.55 -6.98
C VAL A 110 -24.80 1.06 -7.52
N MET A 111 -25.44 0.24 -8.34
CA MET A 111 -26.77 0.51 -8.85
C MET A 111 -27.76 -0.52 -8.33
N SER A 112 -28.95 -0.04 -7.96
CA SER A 112 -30.09 -0.87 -7.57
C SER A 112 -30.71 -1.55 -8.79
N LYS A 113 -31.60 -2.53 -8.55
CA LYS A 113 -32.39 -3.14 -9.63
C LYS A 113 -33.21 -2.06 -10.36
N PRO A 114 -33.26 -2.05 -11.70
CA PRO A 114 -34.13 -1.14 -12.45
C PRO A 114 -35.58 -1.24 -11.96
N HIS A 115 -36.16 -0.10 -11.58
CA HIS A 115 -37.53 0.00 -11.09
C HIS A 115 -38.16 1.29 -11.60
N ARG A 116 -39.50 1.28 -11.75
CA ARG A 116 -40.27 2.46 -12.15
C ARG A 116 -40.34 3.47 -11.01
N CYS A 117 -40.39 4.76 -11.36
CA CYS A 117 -40.60 5.83 -10.38
C CYS A 117 -41.98 5.74 -9.74
N PRO A 118 -42.14 6.05 -8.44
CA PRO A 118 -43.42 5.94 -7.75
C PRO A 118 -44.48 6.94 -8.25
N HIS A 119 -44.06 8.08 -8.79
CA HIS A 119 -44.99 9.10 -9.29
C HIS A 119 -45.77 8.64 -10.53
N ILE A 120 -45.32 7.59 -11.23
CA ILE A 120 -46.07 7.07 -12.38
C ILE A 120 -47.49 6.61 -11.98
N ALA A 121 -47.68 6.20 -10.72
CA ALA A 121 -48.99 5.81 -10.20
C ALA A 121 -49.95 7.00 -10.04
N THR A 122 -49.44 8.22 -9.89
CA THR A 122 -50.25 9.44 -9.70
C THR A 122 -50.33 10.29 -10.96
N THR A 123 -49.24 10.40 -11.73
CA THR A 123 -49.18 11.24 -12.95
C THR A 123 -49.38 10.46 -14.24
N GLY A 124 -49.36 9.12 -14.20
CA GLY A 124 -49.51 8.25 -15.36
C GLY A 124 -48.31 8.20 -16.32
N ASN A 125 -47.36 9.12 -16.19
CA ASN A 125 -46.22 9.28 -17.10
C ASN A 125 -44.90 9.44 -16.34
N ILE A 126 -43.79 9.13 -17.02
CA ILE A 126 -42.43 9.41 -16.57
C ILE A 126 -42.05 10.89 -16.76
N CYS A 127 -41.02 11.37 -16.04
CA CYS A 127 -40.50 12.72 -16.21
C CYS A 127 -40.00 12.97 -17.64
N VAL A 128 -40.37 14.12 -18.22
CA VAL A 128 -39.99 14.55 -19.59
C VAL A 128 -38.47 14.55 -19.81
N TYR A 129 -37.69 14.86 -18.77
CA TYR A 129 -36.23 14.92 -18.86
C TYR A 129 -35.52 13.60 -18.55
N CYS A 130 -36.23 12.51 -18.30
CA CYS A 130 -35.60 11.24 -17.96
C CYS A 130 -35.26 10.45 -19.24
N PRO A 131 -33.97 10.29 -19.59
CA PRO A 131 -33.60 9.64 -20.84
C PRO A 131 -33.77 8.12 -20.80
N GLY A 132 -33.64 7.51 -19.62
CA GLY A 132 -33.58 6.05 -19.46
C GLY A 132 -34.52 5.51 -18.40
N GLY A 133 -34.52 4.19 -18.27
CA GLY A 133 -35.39 3.45 -17.37
C GLY A 133 -35.95 2.17 -18.00
N PRO A 134 -36.75 1.40 -17.25
CA PRO A 134 -37.31 0.13 -17.72
C PRO A 134 -38.31 0.29 -18.88
N ASP A 135 -38.83 1.49 -19.09
CA ASP A 135 -39.79 1.86 -20.14
C ASP A 135 -39.13 2.62 -21.30
N SER A 136 -37.80 2.70 -21.33
CA SER A 136 -37.04 3.37 -22.38
C SER A 136 -36.46 2.37 -23.38
N ASP A 137 -36.02 2.89 -24.53
CA ASP A 137 -35.33 2.11 -25.56
C ASP A 137 -33.93 1.62 -25.13
N PHE A 138 -33.45 2.04 -23.95
CA PHE A 138 -32.16 1.61 -23.41
C PHE A 138 -32.29 0.28 -22.66
N GLU A 139 -31.72 -0.78 -23.25
CA GLU A 139 -31.78 -2.15 -22.73
C GLU A 139 -31.17 -2.27 -21.32
N TYR A 140 -31.98 -2.74 -20.38
CA TYR A 140 -31.59 -3.02 -18.99
C TYR A 140 -30.91 -1.82 -18.27
N SER A 141 -31.38 -0.61 -18.56
CA SER A 141 -30.93 0.63 -17.93
C SER A 141 -31.66 0.92 -16.62
N THR A 142 -30.96 1.53 -15.65
CA THR A 142 -31.59 2.11 -14.46
C THR A 142 -32.20 3.47 -14.82
N GLN A 143 -33.20 3.89 -14.05
CA GLN A 143 -33.87 5.16 -14.28
C GLN A 143 -32.86 6.32 -14.33
N SER A 144 -32.98 7.18 -15.35
CA SER A 144 -32.08 8.32 -15.62
C SER A 144 -30.69 7.99 -16.17
N TYR A 145 -30.36 6.72 -16.38
CA TYR A 145 -29.08 6.29 -16.98
C TYR A 145 -29.28 5.70 -18.37
N THR A 146 -28.24 5.75 -19.20
CA THR A 146 -28.29 5.22 -20.57
C THR A 146 -27.75 3.80 -20.68
N GLY A 147 -27.00 3.33 -19.68
CA GLY A 147 -26.38 2.00 -19.68
C GLY A 147 -24.93 1.98 -20.19
N TYR A 148 -24.48 3.07 -20.82
CA TYR A 148 -23.12 3.21 -21.35
C TYR A 148 -22.12 3.79 -20.34
N GLU A 149 -22.57 4.21 -19.16
CA GLU A 149 -21.70 4.73 -18.12
C GLU A 149 -20.87 3.59 -17.49
N PRO A 150 -19.62 3.86 -17.06
CA PRO A 150 -18.74 2.82 -16.53
C PRO A 150 -19.26 2.13 -15.26
N THR A 151 -20.15 2.79 -14.52
CA THR A 151 -20.86 2.22 -13.37
C THR A 151 -22.03 1.36 -13.81
N SER A 152 -22.84 1.83 -14.77
CA SER A 152 -23.96 1.11 -15.37
C SER A 152 -23.51 -0.17 -16.06
N MET A 153 -22.46 -0.11 -16.88
CA MET A 153 -21.91 -1.28 -17.57
C MET A 153 -21.45 -2.38 -16.60
N ARG A 154 -20.87 -1.99 -15.45
CA ARG A 154 -20.48 -2.94 -14.40
C ARG A 154 -21.71 -3.56 -13.73
N ALA A 155 -22.72 -2.75 -13.45
CA ALA A 155 -23.97 -3.23 -12.86
C ALA A 155 -24.73 -4.21 -13.77
N ILE A 156 -24.79 -3.92 -15.08
CA ILE A 156 -25.41 -4.79 -16.09
C ILE A 156 -24.68 -6.14 -16.17
N ARG A 157 -23.34 -6.12 -16.25
CA ARG A 157 -22.50 -7.34 -16.30
C ARG A 157 -22.69 -8.22 -15.07
N ALA A 158 -22.87 -7.61 -13.91
CA ALA A 158 -23.04 -8.33 -12.65
C ALA A 158 -24.48 -8.85 -12.42
N ARG A 159 -25.47 -8.44 -13.24
CA ARG A 159 -26.90 -8.76 -13.08
C ARG A 159 -27.41 -8.54 -11.64
N GLY A 160 -26.98 -7.45 -11.00
CA GLY A 160 -27.42 -7.06 -9.66
C GLY A 160 -26.33 -6.49 -8.74
N ALA A 161 -26.76 -5.87 -7.64
CA ALA A 161 -25.89 -5.15 -6.70
C ALA A 161 -24.88 -6.07 -5.98
N HIS A 162 -25.32 -7.26 -5.53
CA HIS A 162 -24.48 -8.17 -4.72
C HIS A 162 -23.20 -8.62 -5.47
N ARG A 163 -23.32 -8.95 -6.75
CA ARG A 163 -22.21 -9.43 -7.58
C ARG A 163 -21.32 -8.30 -8.11
N SER A 164 -21.87 -7.07 -8.20
CA SER A 164 -21.12 -5.87 -8.59
C SER A 164 -20.05 -5.49 -7.55
N VAL A 165 -20.40 -5.65 -6.26
CA VAL A 165 -19.49 -5.37 -5.15
C VAL A 165 -18.42 -6.47 -5.02
N ILE A 166 -18.82 -7.74 -5.14
CA ILE A 166 -17.91 -8.88 -4.99
C ILE A 166 -16.92 -8.98 -6.15
N GLY A 167 -17.35 -8.73 -7.40
CA GLY A 167 -16.44 -8.73 -8.55
C GLY A 167 -15.34 -7.67 -8.46
N LEU A 168 -15.63 -6.53 -7.84
CA LEU A 168 -14.63 -5.50 -7.56
C LEU A 168 -13.62 -5.95 -6.50
N PHE A 169 -14.06 -6.68 -5.47
CA PHE A 169 -13.15 -7.23 -4.46
C PHE A 169 -12.36 -8.46 -4.93
N GLY A 170 -12.95 -9.30 -5.79
CA GLY A 170 -12.34 -10.54 -6.28
C GLY A 170 -11.26 -10.35 -7.36
N LEU A 171 -11.31 -9.26 -8.12
CA LEU A 171 -10.24 -8.85 -9.06
C LEU A 171 -9.07 -8.14 -8.36
N LEU A 172 -9.15 -7.97 -7.04
CA LEU A 172 -8.20 -7.23 -6.20
C LEU A 172 -7.50 -8.15 -5.17
N GLY A 173 -7.74 -9.46 -5.24
CA GLY A 173 -7.07 -10.51 -4.47
C GLY A 173 -6.01 -11.24 -5.27
#